data_AF-A0A3D2III6-F1
#
_entry.id   AF-A0A3D2III6-F1
#
_cell.length_a   1.000
_cell.length_b   1.000
_cell.length_c   1.000
_cell.angle_alpha   90.00
_cell.angle_beta   90.00
_cell.angle_gamma   90.00
#
_symmetry.space_group_name_H-M   'P 1'
#
loop_
_entity.id
_entity.type
_entity.pdbx_description
1 polymer ?
#
loop_
_entity_poly.entity_id
_entity_poly.type
_entity_poly.pdbx_seq_one_letter_code
_entity_poly.pdbx_strand_id
1 'polypeptide(L)'
;MKKILLSILFIVTPFINVLSFQAKEVESGVDVLSKMHEEYKGKWYTNFTFTQETIFYGQNDEVVRTQMWYEAMSLPGKLAIKFDEKNSN
;
A
#
# COMPACT_ATOMS: atom_id res chain seq x y z
N MET A 1 17.58 51.93 -9.19
CA MET A 1 16.78 51.21 -8.17
C MET A 1 15.94 50.08 -8.76
N LYS A 2 15.10 50.31 -9.79
CA LYS A 2 14.28 49.25 -10.42
C LYS A 2 15.07 48.08 -11.04
N LYS A 3 16.27 48.31 -11.58
CA LYS A 3 17.13 47.24 -12.15
C LYS A 3 17.74 46.32 -11.07
N ILE A 4 18.07 46.85 -9.90
CA ILE A 4 18.55 46.09 -8.73
C ILE A 4 17.39 45.30 -8.11
N LEU A 5 16.18 45.88 -8.08
CA LEU A 5 14.96 45.22 -7.61
C LEU A 5 14.53 44.06 -8.53
N LEU A 6 14.72 44.17 -9.85
CA LEU A 6 14.46 43.09 -10.81
C LEU A 6 15.48 41.94 -10.69
N SER A 7 16.74 42.24 -10.37
CA SER A 7 17.80 41.22 -10.18
C SER A 7 17.60 40.38 -8.92
N ILE A 8 17.04 40.95 -7.85
CA ILE A 8 16.71 40.19 -6.63
C ILE A 8 15.55 39.20 -6.90
N LEU A 9 14.58 39.59 -7.74
CA LEU A 9 13.45 38.73 -8.09
C LEU A 9 13.85 37.48 -8.91
N PHE A 10 14.94 37.56 -9.68
CA PHE A 10 15.49 36.45 -10.47
C PHE A 10 16.43 35.50 -9.69
N ILE A 11 16.94 35.93 -8.53
CA ILE A 11 17.82 35.11 -7.66
C ILE A 11 16.99 34.38 -6.58
N VAL A 12 15.85 34.96 -6.16
CA VAL A 12 15.01 34.38 -5.11
C VAL A 12 14.03 33.32 -5.64
N THR A 13 13.64 33.40 -6.92
CA THR A 13 12.70 32.47 -7.56
C THR A 13 13.19 31.03 -7.79
N PRO A 14 14.50 30.73 -8.03
CA PRO A 14 14.98 29.35 -8.02
C PRO A 14 15.22 28.80 -6.61
N PHE A 15 15.32 29.64 -5.57
CA PHE A 15 15.69 29.17 -4.22
C PHE A 15 14.51 28.52 -3.46
N ILE A 16 13.27 28.85 -3.79
CA ILE A 16 12.09 28.30 -3.11
C ILE A 16 11.73 26.89 -3.63
N ASN A 17 12.21 26.51 -4.82
CA ASN A 17 11.91 25.20 -5.43
C ASN A 17 12.88 24.07 -5.02
N VAL A 18 13.92 24.36 -4.21
CA VAL A 18 14.90 23.37 -3.73
C VAL A 18 14.52 22.77 -2.38
N LEU A 19 13.31 23.07 -1.87
CA LEU A 19 12.66 22.19 -0.88
C LEU A 19 12.27 20.91 -1.60
N SER A 20 13.30 20.11 -1.86
CA SER A 20 13.23 18.76 -2.36
C SER A 20 12.11 18.07 -1.61
N PHE A 21 11.20 17.47 -2.36
CA PHE A 21 10.29 16.46 -1.87
C PHE A 21 11.16 15.26 -1.49
N GLN A 22 11.91 15.39 -0.38
CA GLN A 22 12.78 14.35 0.13
C GLN A 22 11.83 13.34 0.74
N ALA A 23 11.42 12.38 -0.08
CA ALA A 23 10.55 11.31 0.36
C ALA A 23 11.27 10.64 1.54
N LYS A 24 10.67 10.69 2.74
CA LYS A 24 11.23 10.09 3.95
C LYS A 24 11.71 8.68 3.60
N GLU A 25 12.98 8.38 3.80
CA GLU A 25 13.53 7.07 3.47
C GLU A 25 12.78 6.01 4.30
N VAL A 26 12.45 4.87 3.69
CA VAL A 26 11.72 3.80 4.37
C VAL A 26 12.76 2.89 5.00
N GLU A 27 13.06 3.15 6.27
CA GLU A 27 14.15 2.48 6.99
C GLU A 27 13.65 1.30 7.82
N SER A 28 12.34 1.24 8.10
CA SER A 28 11.73 0.20 8.93
C SER A 28 10.39 -0.28 8.37
N GLY A 29 9.95 -1.46 8.83
CA GLY A 29 8.59 -1.94 8.54
C GLY A 29 7.50 -1.00 9.08
N VAL A 30 7.77 -0.28 10.17
CA VAL A 30 6.82 0.71 10.71
C VAL A 30 6.68 1.91 9.77
N ASP A 31 7.77 2.33 9.11
CA ASP A 31 7.72 3.38 8.09
C ASP A 31 6.91 2.93 6.87
N VAL A 32 7.02 1.65 6.46
CA VAL A 32 6.18 1.07 5.39
C VAL A 32 4.70 1.20 5.77
N LEU A 33 4.32 0.70 6.95
CA LEU A 33 2.94 0.74 7.42
C LEU A 33 2.40 2.17 7.53
N SER A 34 3.21 3.09 8.02
CA SER A 34 2.84 4.51 8.16
C SER A 34 2.56 5.14 6.79
N LYS A 35 3.43 4.90 5.80
CA LYS A 35 3.23 5.41 4.44
C LYS A 35 2.04 4.78 3.75
N MET A 36 1.83 3.47 3.89
CA MET A 36 0.64 2.81 3.34
C MET A 36 -0.64 3.39 3.94
N HIS A 37 -0.67 3.56 5.26
CA HIS A 37 -1.84 4.15 5.91
C HIS A 37 -2.07 5.59 5.44
N GLU A 38 -1.03 6.43 5.38
CA GLU A 38 -1.15 7.81 4.90
C GLU A 38 -1.72 7.90 3.48
N GLU A 39 -1.20 7.07 2.56
CA GLU A 39 -1.66 7.08 1.17
C GLU A 39 -3.11 6.62 1.03
N TYR A 40 -3.50 5.57 1.77
CA TYR A 40 -4.75 4.87 1.55
C TYR A 40 -5.87 5.23 2.53
N LYS A 41 -5.59 5.97 3.61
CA LYS A 41 -6.61 6.39 4.59
C LYS A 41 -7.75 7.14 3.90
N GLY A 42 -8.97 6.66 4.09
CA GLY A 42 -10.19 7.23 3.49
C GLY A 42 -10.38 6.95 2.00
N LYS A 43 -9.41 6.33 1.33
CA LYS A 43 -9.49 5.91 -0.08
C LYS A 43 -9.60 4.39 -0.24
N TRP A 44 -9.14 3.64 0.75
CA TRP A 44 -9.14 2.18 0.73
C TRP A 44 -10.56 1.63 0.62
N TYR A 45 -10.77 0.65 -0.25
CA TYR A 45 -12.07 0.01 -0.34
C TYR A 45 -12.41 -0.66 1.00
N THR A 46 -13.70 -0.69 1.32
CA THR A 46 -14.19 -1.37 2.52
C THR A 46 -14.69 -2.77 2.22
N ASN A 47 -14.84 -3.13 0.93
CA ASN A 47 -15.30 -4.46 0.52
C ASN A 47 -14.37 -4.99 -0.57
N PHE A 48 -13.90 -6.23 -0.42
CA PHE A 48 -13.02 -6.88 -1.39
C PHE A 48 -13.42 -8.34 -1.60
N THR A 49 -13.00 -8.87 -2.74
CA THR A 49 -13.01 -10.31 -2.99
C THR A 49 -11.65 -10.75 -3.53
N PHE A 50 -11.16 -11.90 -3.07
CA PHE A 50 -9.94 -12.51 -3.56
C PHE A 50 -10.20 -13.95 -4.02
N THR A 51 -9.38 -14.41 -4.94
CA THR A 51 -9.25 -15.83 -5.27
C THR A 51 -7.78 -16.18 -5.07
N GLN A 52 -7.52 -17.03 -4.09
CA GLN A 52 -6.18 -17.37 -3.64
C GLN A 52 -5.93 -18.87 -3.84
N GLU A 53 -4.78 -19.21 -4.42
CA GLU A 53 -4.27 -20.57 -4.36
C GLU A 53 -3.42 -20.71 -3.09
N THR A 54 -3.82 -21.62 -2.21
CA THR A 54 -3.16 -21.84 -0.92
C THR A 54 -2.44 -23.18 -0.93
N ILE A 55 -1.11 -23.14 -0.82
CA ILE A 55 -0.24 -24.32 -0.83
C ILE A 55 0.22 -24.60 0.60
N PHE A 56 -0.02 -25.81 1.08
CA PHE A 56 0.37 -26.29 2.40
C PHE A 56 1.64 -27.13 2.25
N TYR A 57 2.67 -26.77 3.00
CA TYR A 57 3.95 -27.47 3.04
C TYR A 57 4.06 -28.32 4.33
N GLY A 58 4.61 -29.52 4.18
CA GLY A 58 4.92 -30.44 5.27
C GLY A 58 6.27 -30.15 5.92
N GLN A 59 6.75 -31.08 6.74
CA GLN A 59 7.99 -30.88 7.53
C GLN A 59 9.26 -30.93 6.68
N ASN A 60 9.23 -31.57 5.52
CA ASN A 60 10.37 -31.68 4.60
C ASN A 60 10.14 -30.85 3.33
N ASP A 61 9.41 -29.72 3.45
CA ASP A 61 9.03 -28.83 2.35
C ASP A 61 8.23 -29.52 1.22
N GLU A 62 7.66 -30.70 1.48
CA GLU A 62 6.78 -31.37 0.53
C GLU A 62 5.41 -30.68 0.47
N VAL A 63 4.84 -30.56 -0.72
CA VAL A 63 3.45 -30.09 -0.86
C VAL A 63 2.51 -31.16 -0.35
N VAL A 64 1.82 -30.88 0.75
CA VAL A 64 0.86 -31.82 1.36
C VAL A 64 -0.57 -31.59 0.87
N ARG A 65 -0.89 -30.37 0.43
CA ARG A 65 -2.21 -29.99 -0.07
C ARG A 65 -2.12 -28.66 -0.81
N THR A 66 -2.90 -28.53 -1.88
CA THR A 66 -3.19 -27.24 -2.52
C THR A 66 -4.69 -27.04 -2.46
N GLN A 67 -5.14 -25.81 -2.15
CA GLN A 67 -6.55 -25.49 -2.00
C GLN A 67 -6.87 -24.12 -2.59
N MET A 68 -7.98 -24.01 -3.32
CA MET A 68 -8.46 -22.70 -3.79
C MET A 68 -9.33 -22.04 -2.72
N TRP A 69 -9.07 -20.77 -2.42
CA TRP A 69 -9.79 -19.99 -1.42
C TRP A 69 -10.48 -18.82 -2.12
N TYR A 70 -11.80 -18.73 -1.98
CA TYR A 70 -12.59 -17.59 -2.46
C TYR A 70 -12.98 -16.75 -1.26
N GLU A 71 -12.33 -15.61 -1.12
CA GLU A 71 -12.48 -14.73 0.04
C GLU A 71 -13.38 -13.56 -0.32
N ALA A 72 -14.29 -13.22 0.59
CA ALA A 72 -15.08 -12.00 0.54
C ALA A 72 -15.00 -11.31 1.89
N MET A 73 -14.58 -10.06 1.90
CA MET A 73 -14.38 -9.29 3.12
C MET A 73 -15.14 -7.97 3.09
N SER A 74 -15.63 -7.57 4.26
CA SER A 74 -16.18 -6.25 4.52
C SER A 74 -15.54 -5.70 5.81
N LEU A 75 -14.74 -4.66 5.65
CA LEU A 75 -13.94 -4.06 6.71
C LEU A 75 -14.74 -3.03 7.51
N PRO A 76 -14.60 -2.99 8.85
CA PRO A 76 -13.85 -3.95 9.67
C PRO A 76 -14.67 -5.18 10.05
N GLY A 77 -14.01 -6.33 10.21
CA GLY A 77 -14.51 -7.45 11.03
C GLY A 77 -15.39 -8.49 10.35
N LYS A 78 -15.62 -8.43 9.03
CA LYS A 78 -16.34 -9.49 8.30
C LYS A 78 -15.44 -10.12 7.26
N LEU A 79 -15.22 -11.42 7.39
CA LEU A 79 -14.49 -12.24 6.42
C LEU A 79 -15.25 -13.55 6.23
N ALA A 80 -15.58 -13.87 4.99
CA ALA A 80 -16.09 -15.17 4.57
C ALA A 80 -15.08 -15.81 3.61
N ILE A 81 -14.79 -17.08 3.82
CA ILE A 81 -13.89 -17.86 2.97
C ILE A 81 -14.66 -19.10 2.51
N LYS A 82 -14.65 -19.35 1.21
CA LYS A 82 -15.16 -20.57 0.59
C LYS A 82 -13.98 -21.35 0.02
N PHE A 83 -14.06 -22.68 0.13
CA PHE A 83 -12.92 -23.57 -0.13
C PHE A 83 -13.21 -24.45 -1.33
N ASP A 84 -12.25 -24.51 -2.26
CA ASP A 84 -12.21 -25.24 -3.54
C ASP A 84 -13.27 -24.85 -4.56
N GLU A 85 -14.48 -24.58 -4.11
CA GLU A 85 -15.60 -24.08 -4.90
C GLU A 85 -16.19 -22.82 -4.29
N LYS A 86 -16.53 -21.84 -5.12
CA LYS A 86 -17.13 -20.58 -4.68
C LYS A 86 -18.49 -20.76 -3.98
N ASN A 87 -19.17 -21.88 -4.26
CA ASN A 87 -20.48 -22.22 -3.72
C ASN A 87 -20.41 -23.27 -2.59
N SER A 88 -19.23 -23.54 -2.02
CA SER A 88 -19.10 -24.46 -0.89
C SER A 88 -19.97 -23.99 0.29
N ASN A 89 -20.42 -24.89 1.15
CA ASN A 89 -21.20 -24.51 2.36
C ASN A 89 -20.28 -23.92 3.44
#